data_AF-R5BIA3-F1
#
_entry.id   AF-R5BIA3-F1
#
_cell.length_a   1.000
_cell.length_b   1.000
_cell.length_c   1.000
_cell.angle_alpha   90.00
_cell.angle_beta   90.00
_cell.angle_gamma   90.00
#
_symmetry.space_group_name_H-M   'P 1'
#
loop_
_entity.id
_entity.type
_entity.pdbx_description
1 polymer ?
#
loop_
_entity_poly.entity_id
_entity_poly.type
_entity_poly.pdbx_seq_one_letter_code
_entity_poly.pdbx_strand_id
1 'polypeptide(L)'
;MVNTSVTLCGIELDNPIIPASGTFGYGYEFAELYDINILGTFSFKGTTREARFGNPTPRIAEYAGGLLNSVGLQNPGVDAVIAEELPKLGRVFHKPVMANVSGFSVAEYAEVCERLDAQEQVGWLEVNISCPNVHGGGAAFGAEPESAAQVTRAVKAVTKKPVIMKLSPAAADIAAVARACEDAGADGISLINTLPGMRIDLKRRAPLLANGTGGMSGPGIFPLAVRMVYQVYEAVSIPIIGMGGVCYAEDVLELMLAGATAVGVGAANLTEPMACKHIIENMPAVMERYGIKNITDIIGGAHHG
;
A
#
# COMPACT_ATOMS: atom_id res chain seq x y z
N MET A 1 -24.28 14.17 -10.93
CA MET A 1 -23.60 13.64 -9.74
C MET A 1 -22.99 12.33 -10.14
N VAL A 2 -21.66 12.23 -10.08
CA VAL A 2 -20.93 11.00 -10.40
C VAL A 2 -20.92 10.07 -9.19
N ASN A 3 -20.72 8.77 -9.42
CA ASN A 3 -20.54 7.77 -8.37
C ASN A 3 -19.07 7.36 -8.25
N THR A 4 -18.47 7.62 -7.09
CA THR A 4 -17.09 7.26 -6.75
C THR A 4 -16.97 5.97 -5.95
N SER A 5 -18.07 5.34 -5.52
CA SER A 5 -17.97 4.17 -4.66
C SER A 5 -17.40 2.95 -5.38
N VAL A 6 -16.65 2.12 -4.64
CA VAL A 6 -16.07 0.86 -5.13
C VAL A 6 -16.27 -0.23 -4.08
N THR A 7 -16.25 -1.50 -4.50
CA THR A 7 -16.23 -2.64 -3.57
C THR A 7 -14.86 -3.30 -3.61
N LEU A 8 -14.18 -3.35 -2.46
CA LEU A 8 -12.86 -3.95 -2.32
C LEU A 8 -12.94 -5.20 -1.45
N CYS A 9 -12.74 -6.38 -2.06
CA CYS A 9 -12.82 -7.68 -1.39
C CYS A 9 -14.13 -7.87 -0.59
N GLY A 10 -15.26 -7.42 -1.16
CA GLY A 10 -16.60 -7.55 -0.56
C GLY A 10 -17.00 -6.46 0.45
N ILE A 11 -16.15 -5.47 0.70
CA ILE A 11 -16.47 -4.33 1.57
C ILE A 11 -16.52 -3.05 0.72
N GLU A 12 -17.58 -2.26 0.89
CA GLU A 12 -17.79 -1.01 0.15
C GLU A 12 -16.91 0.12 0.69
N LEU A 13 -16.38 0.93 -0.23
CA LEU A 13 -15.67 2.18 0.04
C LEU A 13 -16.41 3.32 -0.67
N ASP A 14 -16.60 4.46 0.01
CA ASP A 14 -17.26 5.64 -0.58
C ASP A 14 -16.49 6.24 -1.77
N ASN A 15 -15.17 6.00 -1.81
CA ASN A 15 -14.25 6.39 -2.87
C ASN A 15 -13.02 5.45 -2.87
N PRO A 16 -12.26 5.35 -3.98
CA PRO A 16 -11.15 4.40 -4.09
C PRO A 16 -9.88 4.82 -3.35
N ILE A 17 -9.86 5.96 -2.64
CA ILE A 17 -8.61 6.55 -2.15
C ILE A 17 -8.20 5.95 -0.81
N ILE A 18 -6.97 5.43 -0.78
CA ILE A 18 -6.37 4.76 0.38
C ILE A 18 -4.99 5.37 0.65
N PRO A 19 -4.77 6.13 1.72
CA PRO A 19 -3.41 6.47 2.13
C PRO A 19 -2.57 5.21 2.35
N ALA A 20 -1.39 5.17 1.72
CA ALA A 20 -0.55 3.98 1.69
C ALA A 20 0.18 3.75 3.02
N SER A 21 0.42 2.48 3.36
CA SER A 21 1.17 2.11 4.56
C SER A 21 2.54 2.79 4.62
N GLY A 22 2.86 3.33 5.81
CA GLY A 22 4.13 3.98 6.08
C GLY A 22 4.15 5.48 5.84
N THR A 23 3.12 6.06 5.21
CA THR A 23 3.03 7.51 4.95
C THR A 23 1.86 8.20 5.67
N PHE A 24 1.10 7.47 6.48
CA PHE A 24 -0.08 7.97 7.18
C PHE A 24 -0.14 7.59 8.68
N GLY A 25 0.94 7.01 9.21
CA GLY A 25 1.00 6.58 10.62
C GLY A 25 -0.15 5.63 10.98
N TYR A 26 -0.89 5.99 12.03
CA TYR A 26 -2.18 5.39 12.41
C TYR A 26 -3.34 6.39 12.23
N GLY A 27 -3.13 7.46 11.45
CA GLY A 27 -4.14 8.42 11.01
C GLY A 27 -4.36 9.62 11.92
N TYR A 28 -4.08 9.52 13.22
CA TYR A 28 -4.41 10.59 14.16
C TYR A 28 -3.61 11.89 13.93
N GLU A 29 -2.37 11.84 13.42
CA GLU A 29 -1.64 13.07 13.05
C GLU A 29 -2.30 13.82 11.88
N PHE A 30 -2.89 13.09 10.93
CA PHE A 30 -3.61 13.70 9.80
C PHE A 30 -5.04 14.12 10.19
N ALA A 31 -5.65 13.46 11.17
CA ALA A 31 -6.94 13.84 11.73
C ALA A 31 -6.93 15.23 12.40
N GLU A 32 -5.75 15.71 12.81
CA GLU A 32 -5.57 17.10 13.29
C GLU A 32 -5.65 18.13 12.16
N LEU A 33 -5.48 17.70 10.90
CA LEU A 33 -5.46 18.58 9.72
C LEU A 33 -6.79 18.61 8.97
N TYR A 34 -7.48 17.46 8.86
CA TYR A 34 -8.81 17.34 8.25
C TYR A 34 -9.57 16.13 8.76
N ASP A 35 -10.89 16.09 8.53
CA ASP A 35 -11.69 14.91 8.83
C ASP A 35 -11.33 13.74 7.90
N ILE A 36 -10.54 12.81 8.44
CA ILE A 36 -10.06 11.64 7.71
C ILE A 36 -11.17 10.62 7.40
N ASN A 37 -12.40 10.80 7.89
CA ASN A 37 -13.53 9.98 7.47
C ASN A 37 -13.98 10.26 6.02
N ILE A 38 -13.41 11.28 5.34
CA ILE A 38 -13.55 11.45 3.90
C ILE A 38 -12.88 10.32 3.09
N LEU A 39 -11.88 9.66 3.65
CA LEU A 39 -11.13 8.58 2.98
C LEU A 39 -12.03 7.36 2.75
N GLY A 40 -11.76 6.59 1.69
CA GLY A 40 -12.38 5.27 1.51
C GLY A 40 -11.99 4.33 2.65
N THR A 41 -10.68 4.17 2.83
CA THR A 41 -10.03 3.59 4.02
C THR A 41 -8.60 4.09 4.07
N PHE A 42 -7.74 3.59 4.96
CA PHE A 42 -6.29 3.77 4.86
C PHE A 42 -5.56 2.51 5.33
N SER A 43 -4.32 2.34 4.86
CA SER A 43 -3.45 1.27 5.35
C SER A 43 -2.48 1.83 6.37
N PHE A 44 -2.59 1.39 7.63
CA PHE A 44 -1.74 1.93 8.70
C PHE A 44 -0.31 1.39 8.61
N LYS A 45 0.58 1.91 9.46
CA LYS A 45 2.01 1.52 9.52
C LYS A 45 2.23 -0.01 9.63
N GLY A 46 3.12 -0.55 8.79
CA GLY A 46 3.51 -1.96 8.83
C GLY A 46 3.86 -2.45 10.24
N THR A 47 3.12 -3.46 10.70
CA THR A 47 3.22 -4.04 12.04
C THR A 47 3.99 -5.35 11.99
N THR A 48 4.95 -5.51 12.90
CA THR A 48 5.72 -6.77 13.09
C THR A 48 5.33 -7.42 14.42
N ARG A 49 5.80 -8.64 14.68
CA ARG A 49 5.51 -9.31 15.96
C ARG A 49 6.06 -8.48 17.13
N GLU A 50 7.35 -8.20 17.07
CA GLU A 50 8.04 -7.40 18.08
C GLU A 50 8.18 -5.93 17.65
N ALA A 51 8.37 -5.06 18.63
CA ALA A 51 8.71 -3.66 18.39
C ALA A 51 10.01 -3.51 17.60
N ARG A 52 10.06 -2.50 16.72
CA ARG A 52 11.24 -2.17 15.92
C ARG A 52 11.54 -0.69 16.01
N PHE A 53 12.80 -0.37 16.30
CA PHE A 53 13.29 1.01 16.28
C PHE A 53 13.47 1.56 14.85
N GLY A 54 13.72 0.69 13.87
CA GLY A 54 14.04 1.05 12.49
C GLY A 54 15.54 1.26 12.24
N ASN A 55 15.90 1.62 11.01
CA ASN A 55 17.31 1.75 10.59
C ASN A 55 17.98 3.02 11.16
N PRO A 56 19.30 3.21 11.07
CA PRO A 56 19.94 4.47 11.47
C PRO A 56 19.49 5.68 10.63
N THR A 57 19.61 6.89 11.17
CA THR A 57 19.36 8.15 10.45
C THR A 57 20.64 8.65 9.76
N PRO A 58 20.55 9.36 8.61
CA PRO A 58 19.34 9.82 7.91
C PRO A 58 18.56 8.70 7.21
N ARG A 59 17.21 8.76 7.33
CA ARG A 59 16.28 7.76 6.77
C ARG A 59 15.55 8.24 5.52
N ILE A 60 15.56 9.53 5.24
CA ILE A 60 14.85 10.14 4.10
C ILE A 60 15.84 10.99 3.31
N ALA A 61 15.71 10.96 1.98
CA ALA A 61 16.43 11.85 1.07
C ALA A 61 15.56 12.15 -0.16
N GLU A 62 15.72 13.32 -0.75
CA GLU A 62 14.97 13.72 -1.95
C GLU A 62 15.69 13.30 -3.24
N TYR A 63 14.92 13.08 -4.30
CA TYR A 63 15.42 13.00 -5.67
C TYR A 63 14.47 13.68 -6.65
N ALA A 64 14.95 13.94 -7.87
CA ALA A 64 14.12 14.50 -8.92
C ALA A 64 12.94 13.55 -9.22
N GLY A 65 11.74 13.93 -8.79
CA GLY A 65 10.54 13.11 -8.93
C GLY A 65 10.13 12.31 -7.69
N GLY A 66 10.74 12.53 -6.52
CA GLY A 66 10.20 11.95 -5.28
C GLY A 66 11.16 11.82 -4.10
N LEU A 67 10.95 10.78 -3.30
CA LEU A 67 11.63 10.51 -2.04
C LEU A 67 12.27 9.11 -2.01
N LEU A 68 13.48 9.05 -1.45
CA LEU A 68 14.11 7.84 -0.96
C LEU A 68 13.80 7.66 0.52
N ASN A 69 13.43 6.45 0.94
CA ASN A 69 13.24 6.12 2.36
C ASN A 69 13.92 4.82 2.77
N SER A 70 14.48 4.79 3.99
CA SER A 70 15.08 3.62 4.62
C SER A 70 14.63 3.51 6.08
N VAL A 71 13.31 3.55 6.33
CA VAL A 71 12.78 3.60 7.71
C VAL A 71 13.11 2.33 8.52
N GLY A 72 13.18 1.16 7.86
CA GLY A 72 13.52 -0.11 8.53
C GLY A 72 12.39 -0.73 9.34
N LEU A 73 11.13 -0.46 8.93
CA LEU A 73 9.91 -0.94 9.59
C LEU A 73 9.81 -0.51 11.07
N GLN A 74 10.15 0.74 11.41
CA GLN A 74 9.89 1.26 12.76
C GLN A 74 8.40 1.14 13.09
N ASN A 75 8.06 0.40 14.15
CA ASN A 75 6.70 0.17 14.63
C ASN A 75 6.73 -0.36 16.08
N PRO A 76 5.63 -0.27 16.84
CA PRO A 76 5.63 -0.61 18.26
C PRO A 76 5.41 -2.11 18.54
N GLY A 77 5.22 -2.95 17.52
CA GLY A 77 4.88 -4.37 17.66
C GLY A 77 3.37 -4.59 17.82
N VAL A 78 2.91 -5.78 17.45
CA VAL A 78 1.46 -6.08 17.37
C VAL A 78 0.74 -5.94 18.72
N ASP A 79 1.40 -6.25 19.85
CA ASP A 79 0.84 -6.07 21.18
C ASP A 79 0.46 -4.62 21.47
N ALA A 80 1.39 -3.70 21.23
CA ALA A 80 1.16 -2.26 21.43
C ALA A 80 0.19 -1.68 20.39
N VAL A 81 0.22 -2.18 19.15
CA VAL A 81 -0.77 -1.77 18.13
C VAL A 81 -2.19 -2.09 18.60
N ILE A 82 -2.42 -3.30 19.11
CA ILE A 82 -3.74 -3.71 19.59
C ILE A 82 -4.13 -2.96 20.86
N ALA A 83 -3.22 -2.84 21.83
CA ALA A 83 -3.52 -2.25 23.12
C ALA A 83 -3.67 -0.72 23.09
N GLU A 84 -2.96 -0.04 22.18
CA GLU A 84 -2.86 1.42 22.20
C GLU A 84 -3.27 2.08 20.88
N GLU A 85 -2.69 1.66 19.75
CA GLU A 85 -2.84 2.38 18.49
C GLU A 85 -4.25 2.20 17.88
N LEU A 86 -4.81 0.99 17.87
CA LEU A 86 -6.17 0.74 17.38
C LEU A 86 -7.24 1.47 18.21
N PRO A 87 -7.18 1.50 19.56
CA PRO A 87 -8.07 2.33 20.36
C PRO A 87 -7.94 3.83 20.11
N LYS A 88 -6.73 4.36 19.90
CA LYS A 88 -6.53 5.78 19.55
C LYS A 88 -7.12 6.09 18.17
N LEU A 89 -6.85 5.24 17.18
CA LEU A 89 -7.37 5.34 15.82
C LEU A 89 -8.90 5.36 15.80
N GLY A 90 -9.55 4.47 16.55
CA GLY A 90 -11.01 4.38 16.62
C GLY A 90 -11.72 5.65 17.12
N ARG A 91 -10.99 6.61 17.69
CA ARG A 91 -11.52 7.91 18.11
C ARG A 91 -11.67 8.90 16.96
N VAL A 92 -10.90 8.72 15.88
CA VAL A 92 -10.79 9.68 14.77
C VAL A 92 -11.25 9.11 13.43
N PHE A 93 -11.30 7.78 13.30
CA PHE A 93 -11.73 7.10 12.08
C PHE A 93 -12.76 6.02 12.41
N HIS A 94 -13.89 6.03 11.71
CA HIS A 94 -15.08 5.24 12.07
C HIS A 94 -15.46 4.18 11.03
N LYS A 95 -14.60 3.97 10.02
CA LYS A 95 -14.73 2.92 9.02
C LYS A 95 -13.68 1.82 9.30
N PRO A 96 -13.83 0.62 8.71
CA PRO A 96 -12.80 -0.40 8.80
C PRO A 96 -11.46 0.08 8.21
N VAL A 97 -10.36 -0.15 8.92
CA VAL A 97 -9.00 0.18 8.49
C VAL A 97 -8.28 -1.04 7.92
N MET A 98 -7.33 -0.82 7.02
CA MET A 98 -6.47 -1.86 6.50
C MET A 98 -5.21 -1.99 7.36
N ALA A 99 -4.95 -3.20 7.85
CA ALA A 99 -3.79 -3.50 8.66
C ALA A 99 -2.61 -3.96 7.80
N ASN A 100 -1.57 -3.13 7.67
CA ASN A 100 -0.34 -3.56 7.01
C ASN A 100 0.48 -4.47 7.94
N VAL A 101 0.82 -5.65 7.48
CA VAL A 101 1.60 -6.64 8.23
C VAL A 101 2.94 -6.87 7.56
N SER A 102 4.02 -6.81 8.32
CA SER A 102 5.38 -7.15 7.88
C SER A 102 5.96 -8.23 8.79
N GLY A 103 6.88 -9.05 8.28
CA GLY A 103 7.47 -10.14 9.05
C GLY A 103 8.79 -10.63 8.46
N PHE A 104 9.46 -11.48 9.23
CA PHE A 104 10.75 -12.08 8.89
C PHE A 104 10.68 -13.59 8.71
N SER A 105 9.51 -14.19 8.93
CA SER A 105 9.24 -15.59 8.67
C SER A 105 7.77 -15.81 8.37
N VAL A 106 7.45 -16.91 7.68
CA VAL A 106 6.07 -17.33 7.39
C VAL A 106 5.24 -17.44 8.68
N ALA A 107 5.83 -17.99 9.75
CA ALA A 107 5.17 -18.12 11.04
C ALA A 107 4.85 -16.76 11.68
N GLU A 108 5.77 -15.79 11.58
CA GLU A 108 5.54 -14.43 12.09
C GLU A 108 4.41 -13.72 11.34
N TYR A 109 4.35 -13.87 10.01
CA TYR A 109 3.24 -13.33 9.21
C TYR A 109 1.90 -13.90 9.66
N ALA A 110 1.80 -15.23 9.78
CA ALA A 110 0.58 -15.90 10.22
C ALA A 110 0.16 -15.44 11.63
N GLU A 111 1.09 -15.41 12.59
CA GLU A 111 0.83 -15.01 13.97
C GLU A 111 0.30 -13.56 14.05
N VAL A 112 0.97 -12.61 13.39
CA VAL A 112 0.56 -11.20 13.43
C VAL A 112 -0.79 -11.01 12.72
N CYS A 113 -1.01 -11.68 11.59
CA CYS A 113 -2.27 -11.65 10.87
C CYS A 113 -3.43 -12.23 11.70
N GLU A 114 -3.26 -13.38 12.36
CA GLU A 114 -4.29 -13.99 13.22
C GLU A 114 -4.73 -13.03 14.34
N ARG A 115 -3.75 -12.36 14.98
CA ARG A 115 -4.02 -11.41 16.06
C ARG A 115 -4.76 -10.17 15.59
N LEU A 116 -4.43 -9.65 14.41
CA LEU A 116 -5.08 -8.48 13.81
C LEU A 116 -6.44 -8.84 13.18
N ASP A 117 -6.62 -10.07 12.70
CA ASP A 117 -7.90 -10.60 12.21
C ASP A 117 -8.99 -10.51 13.28
N ALA A 118 -8.64 -10.74 14.55
CA ALA A 118 -9.56 -10.66 15.67
C ALA A 118 -10.04 -9.24 16.05
N GLN A 119 -9.45 -8.17 15.50
CA GLN A 119 -9.74 -6.79 15.91
C GLN A 119 -10.88 -6.17 15.09
N GLU A 120 -11.95 -5.70 15.73
CA GLU A 120 -13.14 -5.18 15.04
C GLU A 120 -12.85 -4.01 14.09
N GLN A 121 -11.90 -3.13 14.44
CA GLN A 121 -11.51 -2.00 13.59
C GLN A 121 -10.87 -2.42 12.26
N VAL A 122 -10.29 -3.62 12.18
CA VAL A 122 -9.55 -4.08 11.00
C VAL A 122 -10.52 -4.69 9.99
N GLY A 123 -10.57 -4.13 8.78
CA GLY A 123 -11.37 -4.66 7.66
C GLY A 123 -10.60 -5.59 6.73
N TRP A 124 -9.30 -5.34 6.54
CA TRP A 124 -8.43 -6.10 5.64
C TRP A 124 -7.04 -6.27 6.26
N LEU A 125 -6.36 -7.34 5.86
CA LEU A 125 -4.94 -7.57 6.15
C LEU A 125 -4.13 -7.32 4.87
N GLU A 126 -3.34 -6.26 4.82
CA GLU A 126 -2.38 -6.00 3.73
C GLU A 126 -1.02 -6.62 4.09
N VAL A 127 -0.74 -7.81 3.60
CA VAL A 127 0.48 -8.56 3.91
C VAL A 127 1.63 -8.09 3.02
N ASN A 128 2.55 -7.35 3.62
CA ASN A 128 3.72 -6.78 2.98
C ASN A 128 4.86 -7.78 2.85
N ILE A 129 4.91 -8.47 1.71
CA ILE A 129 6.02 -9.35 1.30
C ILE A 129 7.06 -8.62 0.45
N SER A 130 7.13 -7.29 0.53
CA SER A 130 7.88 -6.47 -0.42
C SER A 130 8.88 -5.51 0.21
N CYS A 131 9.04 -5.51 1.55
CA CYS A 131 9.89 -4.54 2.22
C CYS A 131 11.38 -4.66 1.79
N PRO A 132 11.94 -3.67 1.07
CA PRO A 132 13.31 -3.73 0.54
C PRO A 132 14.37 -3.28 1.55
N ASN A 133 13.93 -2.77 2.71
CA ASN A 133 14.77 -2.08 3.68
C ASN A 133 15.31 -3.00 4.79
N VAL A 134 15.11 -4.32 4.68
CA VAL A 134 15.52 -5.32 5.67
C VAL A 134 16.21 -6.51 5.03
N HIS A 135 17.35 -6.94 5.59
CA HIS A 135 18.05 -8.14 5.16
C HIS A 135 17.33 -9.40 5.66
N GLY A 136 17.04 -10.35 4.75
CA GLY A 136 16.44 -11.64 5.09
C GLY A 136 14.95 -11.63 5.47
N GLY A 137 14.21 -10.55 5.20
CA GLY A 137 12.77 -10.44 5.46
C GLY A 137 11.93 -10.19 4.21
N GLY A 138 10.71 -9.69 4.39
CA GLY A 138 9.76 -9.20 3.36
C GLY A 138 10.15 -9.40 1.89
N ALA A 139 10.98 -8.52 1.31
CA ALA A 139 11.33 -8.54 -0.12
C ALA A 139 11.93 -9.86 -0.63
N ALA A 140 12.55 -10.68 0.22
CA ALA A 140 13.00 -12.02 -0.17
C ALA A 140 11.84 -12.97 -0.47
N PHE A 141 10.69 -12.79 0.19
CA PHE A 141 9.48 -13.58 -0.06
C PHE A 141 8.72 -13.12 -1.31
N GLY A 142 8.67 -11.81 -1.57
CA GLY A 142 7.93 -11.27 -2.72
C GLY A 142 8.68 -11.25 -4.04
N ALA A 143 9.91 -11.77 -4.09
CA ALA A 143 10.70 -11.85 -5.32
C ALA A 143 10.36 -13.08 -6.18
N GLU A 144 9.90 -14.16 -5.54
CA GLU A 144 9.67 -15.47 -6.18
C GLU A 144 8.23 -15.96 -5.96
N PRO A 145 7.55 -16.48 -6.99
CA PRO A 145 6.14 -16.90 -6.89
C PRO A 145 5.84 -17.90 -5.77
N GLU A 146 6.66 -18.95 -5.62
CA GLU A 146 6.41 -19.98 -4.60
C GLU A 146 6.59 -19.46 -3.17
N SER A 147 7.57 -18.59 -2.95
CA SER A 147 7.79 -17.95 -1.65
C SER A 147 6.63 -17.05 -1.25
N ALA A 148 6.07 -16.31 -2.22
CA ALA A 148 4.89 -15.48 -2.01
C ALA A 148 3.66 -16.35 -1.69
N ALA A 149 3.44 -17.42 -2.46
CA ALA A 149 2.35 -18.37 -2.25
C ALA A 149 2.43 -19.06 -0.88
N GLN A 150 3.64 -19.39 -0.40
CA GLN A 150 3.84 -19.98 0.92
C GLN A 150 3.37 -19.06 2.05
N VAL A 151 3.71 -17.76 1.99
CA VAL A 151 3.23 -16.78 2.97
C VAL A 151 1.72 -16.64 2.86
N THR A 152 1.17 -16.53 1.64
CA THR A 152 -0.27 -16.41 1.42
C THR A 152 -1.04 -17.58 2.03
N ARG A 153 -0.65 -18.83 1.75
CA ARG A 153 -1.32 -20.02 2.31
C ARG A 153 -1.28 -20.04 3.84
N ALA A 154 -0.14 -19.69 4.43
CA ALA A 154 0.01 -19.68 5.88
C ALA A 154 -0.88 -18.62 6.55
N VAL A 155 -0.96 -17.42 5.98
CA VAL A 155 -1.85 -16.37 6.47
C VAL A 155 -3.31 -16.76 6.28
N LYS A 156 -3.70 -17.22 5.08
CA LYS A 156 -5.07 -17.64 4.79
C LYS A 156 -5.57 -18.78 5.68
N ALA A 157 -4.68 -19.65 6.16
CA ALA A 157 -5.02 -20.73 7.08
C ALA A 157 -5.46 -20.25 8.48
N VAL A 158 -5.10 -19.02 8.88
CA VAL A 158 -5.34 -18.50 10.23
C VAL A 158 -6.22 -17.24 10.26
N THR A 159 -6.67 -16.74 9.10
CA THR A 159 -7.46 -15.51 8.98
C THR A 159 -8.82 -15.75 8.35
N LYS A 160 -9.82 -14.96 8.73
CA LYS A 160 -11.17 -14.98 8.12
C LYS A 160 -11.45 -13.74 7.28
N LYS A 161 -10.81 -12.62 7.60
CA LYS A 161 -10.94 -11.37 6.86
C LYS A 161 -10.17 -11.42 5.54
N PRO A 162 -10.51 -10.54 4.57
CA PRO A 162 -9.78 -10.45 3.32
C PRO A 162 -8.28 -10.19 3.51
N VAL A 163 -7.48 -10.96 2.78
CA VAL A 163 -6.01 -10.88 2.76
C VAL A 163 -5.56 -10.34 1.41
N ILE A 164 -4.88 -9.21 1.44
CA ILE A 164 -4.35 -8.51 0.27
C ILE A 164 -2.83 -8.64 0.29
N MET A 165 -2.25 -9.23 -0.76
CA MET A 165 -0.80 -9.41 -0.84
C MET A 165 -0.14 -8.19 -1.50
N LYS A 166 0.76 -7.52 -0.78
CA LYS A 166 1.47 -6.32 -1.27
C LYS A 166 2.78 -6.67 -1.95
N LEU A 167 2.81 -6.51 -3.27
CA LEU A 167 3.88 -7.01 -4.12
C LEU A 167 5.02 -6.01 -4.31
N SER A 168 6.21 -6.57 -4.57
CA SER A 168 7.43 -5.81 -4.81
C SER A 168 7.59 -5.53 -6.31
N PRO A 169 7.88 -4.29 -6.74
CA PRO A 169 8.23 -4.02 -8.13
C PRO A 169 9.61 -4.60 -8.53
N ALA A 170 10.36 -5.15 -7.57
CA ALA A 170 11.65 -5.80 -7.84
C ALA A 170 11.51 -7.26 -8.31
N ALA A 171 10.30 -7.83 -8.30
CA ALA A 171 10.06 -9.17 -8.85
C ALA A 171 10.39 -9.19 -10.35
N ALA A 172 11.08 -10.24 -10.82
CA ALA A 172 11.42 -10.40 -12.23
C ALA A 172 10.15 -10.55 -13.10
N ASP A 173 9.16 -11.27 -12.58
CA ASP A 173 7.84 -11.42 -13.19
C ASP A 173 6.77 -11.16 -12.11
N ILE A 174 6.26 -9.92 -12.09
CA ILE A 174 5.24 -9.49 -11.13
C ILE A 174 3.90 -10.20 -11.36
N ALA A 175 3.58 -10.57 -12.60
CA ALA A 175 2.34 -11.25 -12.95
C ALA A 175 2.35 -12.69 -12.44
N ALA A 176 3.48 -13.39 -12.55
CA ALA A 176 3.66 -14.72 -11.99
C ALA A 176 3.53 -14.72 -10.46
N VAL A 177 4.10 -13.73 -9.78
CA VAL A 177 3.96 -13.59 -8.32
C VAL A 177 2.51 -13.32 -7.92
N ALA A 178 1.82 -12.41 -8.62
CA ALA A 178 0.42 -12.10 -8.36
C ALA A 178 -0.49 -13.33 -8.54
N ARG A 179 -0.31 -14.08 -9.63
CA ARG A 179 -1.04 -15.33 -9.89
C ARG A 179 -0.80 -16.37 -8.80
N ALA A 180 0.44 -16.54 -8.37
CA ALA A 180 0.77 -17.48 -7.30
C ALA A 180 0.14 -17.08 -5.95
N CYS A 181 0.01 -15.78 -5.66
CA CYS A 181 -0.75 -15.30 -4.51
C CYS A 181 -2.26 -15.59 -4.65
N GLU A 182 -2.86 -15.36 -5.82
CA GLU A 182 -4.27 -15.69 -6.08
C GLU A 182 -4.54 -17.19 -5.94
N ASP A 183 -3.72 -18.04 -6.57
CA ASP A 183 -3.82 -19.51 -6.49
C ASP A 183 -3.67 -20.03 -5.05
N ALA A 184 -2.92 -19.30 -4.22
CA ALA A 184 -2.75 -19.57 -2.80
C ALA A 184 -3.91 -19.07 -1.92
N GLY A 185 -4.88 -18.36 -2.48
CA GLY A 185 -6.11 -17.92 -1.83
C GLY A 185 -6.12 -16.46 -1.39
N ALA A 186 -5.24 -15.59 -1.91
CA ALA A 186 -5.35 -14.15 -1.68
C ALA A 186 -6.70 -13.61 -2.18
N ASP A 187 -7.28 -12.64 -1.45
CA ASP A 187 -8.56 -12.01 -1.82
C ASP A 187 -8.36 -10.73 -2.65
N GLY A 188 -7.14 -10.20 -2.67
CA GLY A 188 -6.75 -9.05 -3.48
C GLY A 188 -5.23 -8.89 -3.57
N ILE A 189 -4.79 -8.01 -4.46
CA ILE A 189 -3.39 -7.65 -4.64
C ILE A 189 -3.21 -6.16 -4.41
N SER A 190 -2.13 -5.72 -3.77
CA SER A 190 -1.73 -4.31 -3.79
C SER A 190 -0.33 -4.13 -4.36
N LEU A 191 -0.15 -3.15 -5.24
CA LEU A 191 1.12 -2.88 -5.89
C LEU A 191 1.20 -1.45 -6.44
N ILE A 192 2.35 -0.80 -6.45
CA ILE A 192 3.67 -1.34 -6.12
C ILE A 192 4.19 -0.81 -4.78
N ASN A 193 5.04 -1.60 -4.12
CA ASN A 193 5.94 -1.05 -3.12
C ASN A 193 7.04 -0.18 -3.80
N THR A 194 7.98 0.34 -3.03
CA THR A 194 9.08 1.16 -3.54
C THR A 194 10.14 0.36 -4.29
N LEU A 195 10.82 0.99 -5.24
CA LEU A 195 12.01 0.44 -5.92
C LEU A 195 13.31 0.78 -5.19
N PRO A 196 14.34 -0.08 -5.20
CA PRO A 196 15.63 0.29 -4.61
C PRO A 196 16.31 1.42 -5.39
N GLY A 197 16.85 2.40 -4.66
CA GLY A 197 17.62 3.51 -5.21
C GLY A 197 18.67 4.05 -4.24
N MET A 198 19.54 4.91 -4.75
CA MET A 198 20.62 5.54 -3.98
C MET A 198 20.91 6.94 -4.52
N ARG A 199 21.35 7.82 -3.62
CA ARG A 199 21.94 9.11 -3.94
C ARG A 199 23.22 9.29 -3.14
N ILE A 200 24.20 9.98 -3.71
CA ILE A 200 25.51 10.21 -3.11
C ILE A 200 25.66 11.70 -2.79
N ASP A 201 26.08 12.01 -1.56
CA ASP A 201 26.58 13.33 -1.17
C ASP A 201 27.96 13.55 -1.81
N LEU A 202 28.07 14.53 -2.70
CA LEU A 202 29.32 14.81 -3.43
C LEU A 202 30.44 15.33 -2.52
N LYS A 203 30.10 16.05 -1.44
CA LYS A 203 31.07 16.61 -0.50
C LYS A 203 31.58 15.52 0.44
N ARG A 204 30.69 14.71 0.99
CA ARG A 204 31.04 13.61 1.90
C ARG A 204 31.55 12.37 1.19
N ARG A 205 31.28 12.22 -0.12
CA ARG A 205 31.55 11.02 -0.93
C ARG A 205 30.93 9.76 -0.31
N ALA A 206 29.72 9.91 0.22
CA ALA A 206 28.99 8.87 0.92
C ALA A 206 27.51 8.87 0.52
N PRO A 207 26.79 7.76 0.70
CA PRO A 207 25.34 7.73 0.48
C PRO A 207 24.60 8.77 1.33
N LEU A 208 23.50 9.33 0.79
CA LEU A 208 22.64 10.26 1.53
C LEU A 208 21.90 9.57 2.68
N LEU A 209 21.54 8.30 2.49
CA LEU A 209 20.89 7.49 3.52
C LEU A 209 21.95 6.74 4.32
N ALA A 210 21.79 6.68 5.65
CA ALA A 210 22.70 5.91 6.50
C ALA A 210 22.70 4.41 6.18
N ASN A 211 21.58 3.91 5.65
CA ASN A 211 21.43 2.54 5.15
C ASN A 211 22.08 2.30 3.77
N GLY A 212 22.70 3.32 3.16
CA GLY A 212 23.24 3.26 1.81
C GLY A 212 22.15 3.42 0.75
N THR A 213 21.31 2.40 0.59
CA THR A 213 20.17 2.40 -0.32
C THR A 213 18.85 2.65 0.43
N GLY A 214 17.81 2.98 -0.33
CA GLY A 214 16.44 3.06 0.18
C GLY A 214 15.41 2.90 -0.93
N GLY A 215 14.14 2.84 -0.54
CA GLY A 215 13.01 2.76 -1.44
C GLY A 215 12.68 4.10 -2.09
N MET A 216 12.74 4.17 -3.41
CA MET A 216 12.25 5.21 -4.29
C MET A 216 10.73 5.18 -4.36
N SER A 217 10.12 6.34 -4.15
CA SER A 217 8.68 6.60 -4.22
C SER A 217 8.43 8.01 -4.76
N GLY A 218 7.20 8.29 -5.18
CA GLY A 218 6.81 9.60 -5.74
C GLY A 218 6.57 9.55 -7.25
N PRO A 219 6.20 10.69 -7.87
CA PRO A 219 5.79 10.76 -9.28
C PRO A 219 6.75 10.11 -10.27
N GLY A 220 8.05 10.12 -9.96
CA GLY A 220 9.09 9.53 -10.80
C GLY A 220 8.96 8.02 -11.02
N ILE A 221 8.15 7.31 -10.23
CA ILE A 221 7.87 5.87 -10.44
C ILE A 221 6.45 5.61 -10.99
N PHE A 222 5.65 6.64 -11.27
CA PHE A 222 4.26 6.47 -11.65
C PHE A 222 4.05 5.66 -12.95
N PRO A 223 4.79 5.90 -14.05
CA PRO A 223 4.64 5.08 -15.27
C PRO A 223 4.97 3.59 -15.04
N LEU A 224 5.85 3.28 -14.08
CA LEU A 224 6.14 1.89 -13.72
C LEU A 224 4.95 1.27 -12.98
N ALA A 225 4.33 2.00 -12.05
CA ALA A 225 3.15 1.55 -11.33
C ALA A 225 2.00 1.24 -12.30
N VAL A 226 1.71 2.15 -13.24
CA VAL A 226 0.69 1.95 -14.29
C VAL A 226 0.97 0.68 -15.09
N ARG A 227 2.20 0.50 -15.59
CA ARG A 227 2.58 -0.70 -16.35
C ARG A 227 2.43 -1.98 -15.53
N MET A 228 2.83 -1.98 -14.26
CA MET A 228 2.75 -3.18 -13.41
C MET A 228 1.30 -3.52 -13.01
N VAL A 229 0.46 -2.51 -12.73
CA VAL A 229 -0.98 -2.71 -12.52
C VAL A 229 -1.62 -3.33 -13.76
N TYR A 230 -1.32 -2.79 -14.95
CA TYR A 230 -1.78 -3.34 -16.22
C TYR A 230 -1.39 -4.82 -16.39
N GLN A 231 -0.12 -5.16 -16.13
CA GLN A 231 0.36 -6.54 -16.24
C GLN A 231 -0.30 -7.49 -15.24
N VAL A 232 -0.55 -7.03 -14.00
CA VAL A 232 -1.17 -7.86 -12.97
C VAL A 232 -2.67 -8.03 -13.22
N TYR A 233 -3.35 -7.03 -13.77
CA TYR A 233 -4.76 -7.13 -14.13
C TYR A 233 -5.03 -8.28 -15.11
N GLU A 234 -4.19 -8.46 -16.12
CA GLU A 234 -4.28 -9.59 -17.06
C GLU A 234 -3.95 -10.94 -16.40
N ALA A 235 -3.29 -10.91 -15.24
CA ALA A 235 -2.79 -12.10 -14.58
C ALA A 235 -3.76 -12.68 -13.54
N VAL A 236 -4.62 -11.86 -12.94
CA VAL A 236 -5.47 -12.27 -11.81
C VAL A 236 -6.93 -11.86 -12.01
N SER A 237 -7.84 -12.52 -11.31
CA SER A 237 -9.27 -12.18 -11.27
C SER A 237 -9.68 -11.43 -10.00
N ILE A 238 -8.85 -11.46 -8.95
CA ILE A 238 -9.05 -10.72 -7.70
C ILE A 238 -8.77 -9.21 -7.84
N PRO A 239 -9.44 -8.34 -7.04
CA PRO A 239 -9.29 -6.89 -7.11
C PRO A 239 -7.86 -6.41 -6.81
N ILE A 240 -7.50 -5.29 -7.44
CA ILE A 240 -6.15 -4.70 -7.36
C ILE A 240 -6.20 -3.33 -6.68
N ILE A 241 -5.30 -3.08 -5.74
CA ILE A 241 -4.99 -1.74 -5.24
C ILE A 241 -3.73 -1.24 -5.95
N GLY A 242 -3.88 -0.33 -6.90
CA GLY A 242 -2.78 0.30 -7.61
C GLY A 242 -2.18 1.46 -6.82
N MET A 243 -0.86 1.58 -6.73
CA MET A 243 -0.18 2.67 -6.04
C MET A 243 1.24 2.89 -6.55
N GLY A 244 1.74 4.10 -6.33
CA GLY A 244 3.11 4.49 -6.66
C GLY A 244 3.13 5.77 -7.48
N GLY A 245 3.41 6.91 -6.84
CA GLY A 245 3.55 8.20 -7.52
C GLY A 245 2.27 8.96 -7.83
N VAL A 246 1.14 8.51 -7.30
CA VAL A 246 -0.16 9.20 -7.40
C VAL A 246 -0.11 10.54 -6.67
N CYS A 247 -0.47 11.61 -7.38
CA CYS A 247 -0.54 12.98 -6.86
C CYS A 247 -1.86 13.69 -7.18
N TYR A 248 -2.57 13.27 -8.22
CA TYR A 248 -3.79 13.92 -8.72
C TYR A 248 -4.92 12.92 -8.97
N ALA A 249 -6.14 13.41 -9.16
CA ALA A 249 -7.29 12.57 -9.47
C ALA A 249 -7.17 11.91 -10.86
N GLU A 250 -6.51 12.58 -11.81
CA GLU A 250 -6.16 11.99 -13.11
C GLU A 250 -5.30 10.72 -12.96
N ASP A 251 -4.32 10.73 -12.05
CA ASP A 251 -3.44 9.57 -11.79
C ASP A 251 -4.25 8.37 -11.23
N VAL A 252 -5.30 8.65 -10.46
CA VAL A 252 -6.22 7.63 -9.94
C VAL A 252 -6.99 7.00 -11.10
N LEU A 253 -7.57 7.81 -11.99
CA LEU A 253 -8.28 7.30 -13.16
C LEU A 253 -7.36 6.49 -14.07
N GLU A 254 -6.10 6.91 -14.26
CA GLU A 254 -5.13 6.18 -15.07
C GLU A 254 -4.78 4.80 -14.48
N LEU A 255 -4.59 4.70 -13.16
CA LEU A 255 -4.39 3.40 -12.51
C LEU A 255 -5.64 2.52 -12.57
N MET A 256 -6.83 3.10 -12.48
CA MET A 256 -8.09 2.35 -12.60
C MET A 256 -8.30 1.85 -14.04
N LEU A 257 -8.04 2.68 -15.05
CA LEU A 257 -8.02 2.27 -16.45
C LEU A 257 -7.03 1.13 -16.72
N ALA A 258 -5.87 1.14 -16.03
CA ALA A 258 -4.91 0.06 -16.08
C ALA A 258 -5.39 -1.23 -15.39
N GLY A 259 -6.39 -1.16 -14.50
CA GLY A 259 -6.98 -2.33 -13.84
C GLY A 259 -7.13 -2.24 -12.32
N ALA A 260 -6.73 -1.13 -11.69
CA ALA A 260 -6.92 -0.96 -10.25
C ALA A 260 -8.41 -0.81 -9.88
N THR A 261 -8.83 -1.47 -8.81
CA THR A 261 -10.14 -1.28 -8.15
C THR A 261 -10.10 -0.12 -7.16
N ALA A 262 -8.98 0.02 -6.43
CA ALA A 262 -8.75 1.12 -5.50
C ALA A 262 -7.31 1.65 -5.67
N VAL A 263 -7.02 2.84 -5.14
CA VAL A 263 -5.75 3.53 -5.40
C VAL A 263 -5.07 4.02 -4.12
N GLY A 264 -3.81 3.60 -3.97
CA GLY A 264 -2.95 3.97 -2.85
C GLY A 264 -2.21 5.28 -3.06
N VAL A 265 -2.29 6.21 -2.08
CA VAL A 265 -1.59 7.51 -2.11
C VAL A 265 -0.54 7.54 -1.00
N GLY A 266 0.73 7.53 -1.39
CA GLY A 266 1.87 7.45 -0.46
C GLY A 266 2.61 8.77 -0.30
N ALA A 267 3.70 8.91 -1.06
CA ALA A 267 4.66 10.01 -0.98
C ALA A 267 4.03 11.41 -1.09
N ALA A 268 2.91 11.56 -1.83
CA ALA A 268 2.21 12.83 -1.93
C ALA A 268 1.80 13.39 -0.56
N ASN A 269 1.37 12.54 0.38
CA ASN A 269 0.99 12.96 1.75
C ASN A 269 2.19 13.46 2.58
N LEU A 270 3.42 13.05 2.22
CA LEU A 270 4.63 13.49 2.92
C LEU A 270 5.07 14.89 2.48
N THR A 271 4.73 15.27 1.24
CA THR A 271 5.05 16.59 0.67
C THR A 271 3.89 17.57 0.78
N GLU A 272 2.65 17.06 0.72
CA GLU A 272 1.41 17.82 0.82
C GLU A 272 0.40 17.03 1.69
N PRO A 273 0.26 17.34 2.99
CA PRO A 273 -0.56 16.56 3.91
C PRO A 273 -2.05 16.45 3.53
N MET A 274 -2.56 17.40 2.73
CA MET A 274 -3.95 17.42 2.27
C MET A 274 -4.15 16.68 0.94
N ALA A 275 -3.12 16.02 0.38
CA ALA A 275 -3.16 15.40 -0.95
C ALA A 275 -4.35 14.46 -1.15
N CYS A 276 -4.60 13.53 -0.22
CA CYS A 276 -5.75 12.62 -0.33
C CYS A 276 -7.09 13.37 -0.34
N LYS A 277 -7.26 14.36 0.55
CA LYS A 277 -8.46 15.19 0.59
C LYS A 277 -8.68 15.91 -0.75
N HIS A 278 -7.64 16.55 -1.29
CA HIS A 278 -7.72 17.25 -2.56
C HIS A 278 -8.02 16.30 -3.73
N ILE A 279 -7.43 15.11 -3.76
CA ILE A 279 -7.73 14.09 -4.79
C ILE A 279 -9.21 13.70 -4.73
N ILE A 280 -9.75 13.43 -3.54
CA ILE A 280 -11.15 13.03 -3.36
C ILE A 280 -12.09 14.16 -3.79
N GLU A 281 -11.84 15.40 -3.35
CA GLU A 281 -12.69 16.54 -3.67
C GLU A 281 -12.66 16.93 -5.15
N ASN A 282 -11.53 16.72 -5.83
CA ASN A 282 -11.40 16.99 -7.26
C ASN A 282 -11.93 15.85 -8.15
N MET A 283 -12.08 14.62 -7.60
CA MET A 283 -12.50 13.44 -8.35
C MET A 283 -13.77 13.66 -9.18
N PRO A 284 -14.86 14.27 -8.66
CA PRO A 284 -16.06 14.48 -9.44
C PRO A 284 -15.86 15.33 -10.70
N ALA A 285 -15.12 16.43 -10.58
CA ALA A 285 -14.87 17.33 -11.69
C ALA A 285 -13.97 16.67 -12.76
N VAL A 286 -13.00 15.86 -12.34
CA VAL A 286 -12.14 15.10 -13.24
C VAL A 286 -12.94 14.00 -13.95
N MET A 287 -13.76 13.25 -13.24
CA MET A 287 -14.66 12.25 -13.84
C MET A 287 -15.60 12.88 -14.88
N GLU A 288 -16.23 14.01 -14.56
CA GLU A 288 -17.09 14.73 -15.50
C GLU A 288 -16.33 15.19 -16.75
N ARG A 289 -15.10 15.69 -16.59
CA ARG A 289 -14.22 16.09 -17.72
C ARG A 289 -13.97 14.95 -18.70
N TYR A 290 -13.81 13.72 -18.20
CA TYR A 290 -13.59 12.53 -19.01
C TYR A 290 -14.89 11.76 -19.35
N GLY A 291 -16.06 12.29 -19.00
CA GLY A 291 -17.35 11.66 -19.30
C GLY A 291 -17.66 10.39 -18.49
N ILE A 292 -17.02 10.21 -17.33
CA ILE A 292 -17.17 9.04 -16.47
C ILE A 292 -18.30 9.30 -15.46
N LYS A 293 -19.33 8.45 -15.47
CA LYS A 293 -20.46 8.56 -14.52
C LYS A 293 -20.29 7.69 -13.28
N ASN A 294 -19.89 6.44 -13.46
CA ASN A 294 -19.53 5.54 -12.36
C ASN A 294 -18.05 5.18 -12.50
N ILE A 295 -17.30 5.32 -11.41
CA ILE A 295 -15.86 5.09 -11.42
C ILE A 295 -15.51 3.62 -11.68
N THR A 296 -16.41 2.70 -11.35
CA THR A 296 -16.23 1.27 -11.61
C THR A 296 -16.29 0.92 -13.10
N ASP A 297 -16.91 1.76 -13.93
CA ASP A 297 -17.08 1.50 -15.37
C ASP A 297 -15.75 1.55 -16.13
N ILE A 298 -14.73 2.19 -15.55
CA ILE A 298 -13.41 2.34 -16.18
C ILE A 298 -12.38 1.31 -15.73
N ILE A 299 -12.68 0.47 -14.74
CA ILE A 299 -11.71 -0.50 -14.21
C ILE A 299 -11.29 -1.45 -15.35
N GLY A 300 -10.01 -1.43 -15.69
CA GLY A 300 -9.45 -2.25 -16.76
C GLY A 300 -9.81 -1.78 -18.18
N GLY A 301 -10.35 -0.58 -18.35
CA GLY A 301 -10.78 -0.06 -19.66
C GLY A 301 -9.68 -0.03 -20.73
N ALA A 302 -8.41 -0.01 -20.34
CA ALA A 302 -7.26 -0.05 -21.26
C ALA A 302 -6.97 -1.45 -21.87
N HIS A 303 -7.70 -2.49 -21.45
CA HIS A 303 -7.53 -3.88 -21.95
C HIS A 303 -8.56 -4.27 -23.01
N HIS A 304 -9.55 -3.42 -23.26
CA HIS A 304 -10.69 -3.70 -24.14
C HIS A 304 -10.82 -2.71 -25.31
N GLY A 305 -9.77 -1.90 -25.53
CA GLY A 305 -9.69 -0.87 -26.57
C GLY A 305 -9.11 -1.33 -27.90
#